data_AF-A0A9D2K5G6-F1
#
_entry.id   AF-A0A9D2K5G6-F1
#
_cell.length_a   1.000
_cell.length_b   1.000
_cell.length_c   1.000
_cell.angle_alpha   90.00
_cell.angle_beta   90.00
_cell.angle_gamma   90.00
#
_symmetry.space_group_name_H-M   'P 1'
#
loop_
_entity.id
_entity.type
_entity.pdbx_description
1 polymer ?
#
loop_
_entity_poly.entity_id
_entity_poly.type
_entity_poly.pdbx_seq_one_letter_code
_entity_poly.pdbx_strand_id
1 'polypeptide(L)'
;MGEEIRRGSLPFPEDCSPLLNYAILAAGPGGYERFYGFSRELAGRLTAQAADGGSWQERILRLKTRNYTYTRVSRALLNLMLNLSAGEADTWKAACGPAPFARILGFRRSAAPLLSAIKKKSSIPVIAKTADAEKLLSPEALAMFQKGVLASQIRTSIAADKYKTAPVNEYRR
;
A
#
# COMPACT_ATOMS: atom_id res chain seq x y z
N MET A 1 -13.88 -29.24 -2.07
CA MET A 1 -13.91 -28.12 -1.11
C MET A 1 -12.94 -27.02 -1.58
N GLY A 2 -13.21 -26.46 -2.76
CA GLY A 2 -12.28 -25.62 -3.52
C GLY A 2 -12.99 -24.78 -4.57
N GLU A 3 -14.23 -24.37 -4.31
CA GLU A 3 -15.08 -23.62 -5.23
C GLU A 3 -15.66 -22.38 -4.53
N GLU A 4 -14.79 -21.52 -4.02
CA GLU A 4 -15.22 -20.19 -3.56
C GLU A 4 -14.06 -19.18 -3.59
N ILE A 5 -13.21 -19.27 -4.63
CA ILE A 5 -12.42 -18.10 -5.03
C ILE A 5 -13.44 -17.11 -5.60
N ARG A 6 -13.98 -16.29 -4.69
CA ARG A 6 -15.00 -15.25 -4.90
C ARG A 6 -14.87 -14.61 -6.27
N ARG A 7 -15.82 -14.92 -7.14
CA ARG A 7 -16.09 -14.24 -8.40
C ARG A 7 -16.37 -12.76 -8.07
N GLY A 8 -15.45 -11.86 -8.44
CA GLY A 8 -15.73 -10.43 -8.65
C GLY A 8 -15.66 -9.48 -7.44
N SER A 9 -14.47 -9.20 -6.89
CA SER A 9 -14.32 -8.11 -5.89
C SER A 9 -12.96 -7.39 -5.93
N LEU A 10 -12.36 -7.22 -7.10
CA LEU A 10 -11.09 -6.49 -7.22
C LEU A 10 -11.35 -5.05 -7.68
N PRO A 11 -10.92 -4.03 -6.92
CA PRO A 11 -11.01 -2.66 -7.37
C PRO A 11 -10.03 -2.41 -8.52
N PHE A 12 -10.46 -1.64 -9.50
CA PHE A 12 -9.64 -1.11 -10.58
C PHE A 12 -8.97 0.20 -10.13
N PRO A 13 -7.87 0.63 -10.78
CA PRO A 13 -7.20 1.90 -10.44
C PRO A 13 -8.15 3.11 -10.44
N GLU A 14 -9.14 3.12 -11.33
CA GLU A 14 -10.12 4.20 -11.42
C GLU A 14 -11.02 4.31 -10.18
N ASP A 15 -11.25 3.22 -9.46
CA ASP A 15 -12.03 3.23 -8.22
C ASP A 15 -11.28 3.97 -7.09
N CYS A 16 -9.97 4.18 -7.23
CA CYS A 16 -9.15 4.96 -6.32
C CYS A 16 -9.19 6.47 -6.62
N SER A 17 -9.79 6.91 -7.74
CA SER A 17 -9.75 8.32 -8.17
C SER A 17 -10.28 9.30 -7.13
N PRO A 18 -11.43 9.04 -6.46
CA PRO A 18 -11.93 9.96 -5.43
C PRO A 18 -10.95 10.10 -4.25
N LEU A 19 -10.36 8.98 -3.81
CA LEU A 19 -9.39 8.96 -2.72
C LEU A 19 -8.09 9.66 -3.11
N LEU A 20 -7.63 9.47 -4.36
CA LEU A 20 -6.47 10.17 -4.89
C LEU A 20 -6.72 11.69 -4.94
N ASN A 21 -7.89 12.12 -5.44
CA ASN A 21 -8.29 13.53 -5.49
C ASN A 21 -8.27 14.16 -4.09
N TYR A 22 -8.86 13.48 -3.12
CA TYR A 22 -8.80 13.89 -1.72
C TYR A 22 -7.35 14.00 -1.22
N ALA A 23 -6.52 12.98 -1.45
CA ALA A 23 -5.15 12.96 -0.95
C ALA A 23 -4.28 14.08 -1.54
N ILE A 24 -4.50 14.42 -2.82
CA ILE A 24 -3.82 15.54 -3.49
C ILE A 24 -4.21 16.86 -2.81
N LEU A 25 -5.52 17.10 -2.63
CA LEU A 25 -6.02 18.33 -2.01
C LEU A 25 -5.59 18.44 -0.53
N ALA A 26 -5.63 17.33 0.21
CA ALA A 26 -5.26 17.28 1.62
C ALA A 26 -3.75 17.48 1.86
N ALA A 27 -2.89 17.08 0.92
CA ALA A 27 -1.46 17.32 1.03
C ALA A 27 -1.08 18.81 0.87
N GLY A 28 -1.92 19.58 0.18
CA GLY A 28 -1.74 21.02 -0.05
C GLY A 28 -0.63 21.36 -1.07
N PRO A 29 -0.69 22.56 -1.68
CA PRO A 29 0.31 23.02 -2.62
C PRO A 29 1.68 23.14 -1.95
N GLY A 30 2.69 22.43 -2.48
CA GLY A 30 4.07 22.42 -1.95
C GLY A 30 4.40 21.29 -0.97
N GLY A 31 3.42 20.50 -0.54
CA GLY A 31 3.65 19.37 0.37
C GLY A 31 4.12 18.08 -0.31
N TYR A 32 4.16 18.02 -1.64
CA TYR A 32 4.29 16.75 -2.36
C TYR A 32 5.71 16.15 -2.34
N GLU A 33 6.75 16.97 -2.18
CA GLU A 33 8.16 16.52 -2.20
C GLU A 33 8.50 15.59 -1.03
N ARG A 34 7.70 15.62 0.05
CA ARG A 34 7.87 14.72 1.19
C ARG A 34 7.54 13.26 0.87
N PHE A 35 6.76 13.01 -0.19
CA PHE A 35 6.30 11.67 -0.55
C PHE A 35 7.33 10.91 -1.37
N TYR A 36 7.41 9.61 -1.13
CA TYR A 36 8.36 8.76 -1.84
C TYR A 36 8.10 8.75 -3.35
N GLY A 37 9.13 9.07 -4.14
CA GLY A 37 9.06 9.09 -5.60
C GLY A 37 8.64 10.42 -6.23
N PHE A 38 8.36 11.46 -5.44
CA PHE A 38 8.19 12.82 -5.95
C PHE A 38 9.52 13.55 -6.09
N SER A 39 9.75 14.11 -7.27
CA SER A 39 10.78 15.12 -7.49
C SER A 39 10.17 16.52 -7.42
N ARG A 40 11.00 17.55 -7.24
CA ARG A 40 10.57 18.96 -7.27
C ARG A 40 9.80 19.32 -8.54
N GLU A 41 10.24 18.81 -9.69
CA GLU A 41 9.55 19.04 -10.97
C GLU A 41 8.17 18.37 -11.01
N LEU A 42 8.06 17.12 -10.57
CA LEU A 42 6.78 16.40 -10.53
C LEU A 42 5.81 17.05 -9.52
N ALA A 43 6.31 17.48 -8.37
CA ALA A 43 5.56 18.20 -7.35
C ALA A 43 5.03 19.55 -7.85
N GLY A 44 5.87 20.33 -8.56
CA GLY A 44 5.45 21.59 -9.16
C GLY A 44 4.33 21.41 -10.20
N ARG A 45 4.45 20.39 -11.06
CA ARG A 45 3.42 20.04 -12.04
C ARG A 45 2.12 19.60 -11.39
N LEU A 46 2.19 18.81 -10.32
CA LEU A 46 0.99 18.38 -9.59
C LEU A 46 0.33 19.57 -8.89
N THR A 47 1.11 20.48 -8.30
CA THR A 47 0.62 21.72 -7.68
C THR A 47 -0.21 22.55 -8.66
N ALA A 48 0.29 22.73 -9.89
CA ALA A 48 -0.37 23.54 -10.91
C ALA A 48 -1.76 23.01 -11.33
N GLN A 49 -2.02 21.71 -11.16
CA GLN A 49 -3.24 21.03 -11.61
C GLN A 49 -3.97 20.30 -10.46
N ALA A 50 -3.65 20.65 -9.21
CA ALA A 50 -4.19 19.96 -8.04
C ALA A 50 -5.73 20.07 -7.98
N ALA A 51 -6.25 21.26 -8.32
CA ALA A 51 -7.67 21.60 -8.29
C ALA A 51 -8.48 21.00 -9.46
N ASP A 52 -7.83 20.65 -10.57
CA ASP A 52 -8.50 20.27 -11.83
C ASP A 52 -9.20 18.90 -11.80
N GLY A 53 -9.13 18.19 -10.67
CA GLY A 53 -9.72 16.86 -10.51
C GLY A 53 -9.22 15.85 -11.56
N GLY A 54 -9.96 14.75 -11.71
CA GLY A 54 -9.76 13.79 -12.79
C GLY A 54 -9.71 12.34 -12.32
N SER A 55 -9.79 11.45 -13.30
CA SER A 55 -9.59 10.02 -13.17
C SER A 55 -8.12 9.69 -12.84
N TRP A 56 -7.87 8.48 -12.33
CA TRP A 56 -6.51 8.01 -12.03
C TRP A 56 -5.63 8.05 -13.26
N GLN A 57 -6.11 7.51 -14.38
CA GLN A 57 -5.42 7.55 -15.68
C GLN A 57 -5.23 8.98 -16.18
N GLU A 58 -6.25 9.84 -16.12
CA GLU A 58 -6.16 11.22 -16.60
C GLU A 58 -5.06 12.00 -15.86
N ARG A 59 -5.02 11.88 -14.52
CA ARG A 59 -3.97 12.52 -13.72
C ARG A 59 -2.58 12.03 -14.09
N ILE A 60 -2.41 10.73 -14.33
CA ILE A 60 -1.13 10.19 -14.77
C ILE A 60 -0.74 10.76 -16.13
N LEU A 61 -1.67 10.80 -17.08
CA LEU A 61 -1.41 11.28 -18.44
C LEU A 61 -1.05 12.77 -18.47
N ARG A 62 -1.68 13.60 -17.64
CA ARG A 62 -1.32 15.02 -17.50
C ARG A 62 0.04 15.25 -16.86
N LEU A 63 0.46 14.37 -15.94
CA LEU A 63 1.76 14.43 -15.28
C LEU A 63 2.87 13.72 -16.06
N LYS A 64 2.53 12.88 -17.03
CA LYS A 64 3.48 12.15 -17.88
C LYS A 64 4.31 13.14 -18.69
N THR A 65 5.61 12.88 -18.75
CA THR A 65 6.54 13.65 -19.57
C THR A 65 7.51 12.71 -20.27
N ARG A 66 8.44 13.27 -21.06
CA ARG A 66 9.57 12.48 -21.58
C ARG A 66 10.43 11.89 -20.45
N ASN A 67 10.52 12.57 -19.30
CA ASN A 67 11.33 12.16 -18.14
C ASN A 67 10.55 11.34 -17.09
N TYR A 68 9.22 11.41 -17.11
CA TYR A 68 8.34 10.63 -16.21
C TYR A 68 7.48 9.66 -17.00
N THR A 69 7.82 8.37 -16.88
CA THR A 69 7.01 7.29 -17.44
C THR A 69 5.69 7.14 -16.70
N TYR A 70 4.71 6.53 -17.37
CA TYR A 70 3.39 6.24 -16.78
C TYR A 70 3.52 5.51 -15.44
N THR A 71 4.33 4.45 -15.40
CA THR A 71 4.57 3.63 -14.20
C THR A 71 5.24 4.39 -13.08
N ARG A 72 6.16 5.32 -13.38
CA ARG A 72 6.82 6.15 -12.37
C ARG A 72 5.82 7.11 -11.70
N VAL A 73 5.01 7.80 -12.50
CA VAL A 73 3.96 8.70 -12.00
C VAL A 73 2.92 7.93 -11.20
N SER A 74 2.43 6.79 -11.72
CA SER A 74 1.44 5.96 -11.04
C SER A 74 1.91 5.50 -9.66
N ARG A 75 3.20 5.14 -9.51
CA ARG A 75 3.76 4.76 -8.21
C ARG A 75 3.87 5.96 -7.27
N ALA A 76 4.28 7.13 -7.75
CA ALA A 76 4.34 8.34 -6.95
C ALA A 76 2.94 8.71 -6.41
N LEU A 77 1.92 8.73 -7.27
CA LEU A 77 0.54 9.01 -6.87
C LEU A 77 0.00 7.99 -5.85
N LEU A 78 0.37 6.71 -5.99
CA LEU A 78 0.03 5.68 -5.00
C LEU A 78 0.67 5.97 -3.64
N ASN A 79 1.95 6.36 -3.62
CA ASN A 79 2.66 6.70 -2.39
C ASN A 79 2.03 7.93 -1.72
N LEU A 80 1.59 8.92 -2.49
CA LEU A 80 0.84 10.07 -1.98
C LEU A 80 -0.50 9.63 -1.37
N MET A 81 -1.28 8.79 -2.08
CA MET A 81 -2.56 8.28 -1.61
C MET A 81 -2.44 7.47 -0.31
N LEU A 82 -1.36 6.70 -0.17
CA LEU A 82 -1.06 5.90 1.04
C LEU A 82 -0.31 6.69 2.12
N ASN A 83 -0.06 7.99 1.90
CA ASN A 83 0.71 8.85 2.79
C ASN A 83 2.07 8.22 3.17
N LEU A 84 2.82 7.76 2.17
CA LEU A 84 4.15 7.17 2.33
C LEU A 84 5.23 8.24 2.10
N SER A 85 5.86 8.67 3.17
CA SER A 85 6.95 9.66 3.10
C SER A 85 8.27 9.04 2.64
N ALA A 86 9.12 9.85 2.01
CA ALA A 86 10.47 9.45 1.65
C ALA A 86 11.33 9.16 2.90
N GLY A 87 11.15 9.95 3.97
CA GLY A 87 11.82 9.74 5.26
C GLY A 87 11.49 8.39 5.88
N GLU A 88 10.20 8.02 5.98
CA GLU A 88 9.79 6.69 6.48
C GLU A 88 10.42 5.55 5.66
N ALA A 89 10.39 5.67 4.32
CA ALA A 89 10.95 4.65 3.44
C ALA A 89 12.45 4.46 3.63
N ASP A 90 13.20 5.54 3.83
CA ASP A 90 14.64 5.48 4.05
C ASP A 90 15.00 5.00 5.46
N THR A 91 14.22 5.40 6.47
CA THR A 91 14.33 4.84 7.84
C THR A 91 14.11 3.33 7.82
N TRP A 92 13.09 2.82 7.13
CA TRP A 92 12.87 1.37 7.05
C TRP A 92 14.00 0.66 6.32
N LYS A 93 14.50 1.18 5.20
CA LYS A 93 15.66 0.58 4.51
C LYS A 93 16.88 0.49 5.42
N ALA A 94 17.16 1.53 6.19
CA ALA A 94 18.30 1.59 7.09
C ALA A 94 18.14 0.67 8.32
N ALA A 95 16.97 0.66 8.95
CA ALA A 95 16.72 -0.06 10.20
C ALA A 95 16.37 -1.54 10.02
N CYS A 96 15.63 -1.89 8.96
CA CYS A 96 15.03 -3.21 8.80
C CYS A 96 15.75 -4.14 7.82
N GLY A 97 16.74 -3.62 7.08
CA GLY A 97 17.39 -4.36 6.01
C GLY A 97 16.42 -4.79 4.90
N PRO A 98 16.77 -5.82 4.09
CA PRO A 98 15.98 -6.20 2.92
C PRO A 98 14.66 -6.92 3.25
N ALA A 99 14.52 -7.53 4.43
CA ALA A 99 13.35 -8.32 4.81
C ALA A 99 13.11 -8.30 6.33
N PRO A 100 12.38 -7.31 6.87
CA PRO A 100 12.13 -7.22 8.32
C PRO A 100 11.28 -8.35 8.88
N PHE A 101 10.37 -8.90 8.09
CA PHE A 101 9.43 -9.94 8.53
C PHE A 101 8.89 -10.75 7.36
N ALA A 102 8.40 -11.95 7.64
CA ALA A 102 7.66 -12.77 6.70
C ALA A 102 6.19 -12.90 7.15
N ARG A 103 5.26 -12.36 6.35
CA ARG A 103 3.81 -12.50 6.59
C ARG A 103 3.27 -13.71 5.83
N ILE A 104 2.67 -14.66 6.54
CA ILE A 104 2.02 -15.82 5.92
C ILE A 104 0.66 -15.38 5.37
N LEU A 105 0.49 -15.46 4.04
CA LEU A 105 -0.77 -15.10 3.37
C LEU A 105 -1.70 -16.30 3.18
N GLY A 106 -1.13 -17.50 3.12
CA GLY A 106 -1.85 -18.75 2.96
C GLY A 106 -0.88 -19.93 2.90
N PHE A 107 -1.33 -21.09 3.31
CA PHE A 107 -0.56 -22.33 3.22
C PHE A 107 -1.51 -23.51 2.98
N ARG A 108 -1.01 -24.54 2.32
CA ARG A 108 -1.75 -25.79 2.14
C ARG A 108 -1.74 -26.57 3.46
N ARG A 109 -2.88 -27.17 3.84
CA ARG A 109 -2.98 -27.95 5.10
C ARG A 109 -1.91 -29.05 5.21
N SER A 110 -1.57 -29.71 4.10
CA SER A 110 -0.53 -30.74 4.05
C SER A 110 0.89 -30.22 4.29
N ALA A 111 1.12 -28.90 4.17
CA ALA A 111 2.41 -28.25 4.38
C ALA A 111 2.55 -27.65 5.80
N ALA A 112 1.66 -27.96 6.74
CA ALA A 112 1.75 -27.50 8.12
C ALA A 112 3.10 -27.86 8.81
N PRO A 113 3.70 -29.07 8.60
CA PRO A 113 4.99 -29.40 9.19
C PRO A 113 6.12 -28.49 8.69
N LEU A 114 6.08 -28.07 7.42
CA LEU A 114 7.04 -27.16 6.83
C LEU A 114 6.94 -25.76 7.49
N LEU A 115 5.72 -25.28 7.75
CA LEU A 115 5.52 -24.00 8.40
C LEU A 115 6.12 -23.97 9.81
N SER A 116 5.95 -25.06 10.56
CA SER A 116 6.56 -25.23 11.88
C SER A 116 8.08 -25.25 11.81
N ALA A 117 8.66 -25.89 10.79
CA ALA A 117 10.11 -25.89 10.57
C ALA A 117 10.64 -24.50 10.22
N ILE A 118 9.93 -23.76 9.36
CA ILE A 118 10.27 -22.38 8.98
C ILE A 118 10.25 -21.47 10.21
N LYS A 119 9.20 -21.52 11.04
CA LYS A 119 9.13 -20.72 12.27
C LYS A 119 10.28 -20.98 13.23
N LYS A 120 10.78 -22.22 13.31
CA LYS A 120 11.90 -22.59 14.19
C LYS A 120 13.28 -22.21 13.63
N LYS A 121 13.45 -22.25 12.31
CA LYS A 121 14.75 -22.07 11.65
C LYS A 121 14.93 -20.72 10.97
N SER A 122 13.90 -19.87 10.93
CA SER A 122 13.98 -18.57 10.27
C SER A 122 14.75 -17.58 11.11
N SER A 123 15.63 -16.82 10.45
CA SER A 123 16.34 -15.69 11.04
C SER A 123 15.49 -14.42 11.12
N ILE A 124 14.29 -14.42 10.56
CA ILE A 124 13.36 -13.28 10.54
C ILE A 124 12.04 -13.65 11.21
N PRO A 125 11.35 -12.69 11.86
CA PRO A 125 10.06 -12.95 12.50
C PRO A 125 9.00 -13.35 11.46
N VAL A 126 8.31 -14.45 11.74
CA VAL A 126 7.26 -15.02 10.87
C VAL A 126 5.88 -14.72 11.46
N ILE A 127 5.14 -13.82 10.82
CA ILE A 127 3.81 -13.37 11.23
C ILE A 127 2.76 -14.29 10.62
N ALA A 128 2.14 -15.11 11.47
CA ALA A 128 1.01 -15.97 11.08
C ALA A 128 -0.35 -15.31 11.33
N LYS A 129 -0.47 -14.55 12.44
CA LYS A 129 -1.65 -13.77 12.78
C LYS A 129 -1.25 -12.31 12.88
N THR A 130 -2.11 -11.43 12.37
CA THR A 130 -1.91 -9.97 12.43
C THR A 130 -1.85 -9.46 13.87
N ALA A 131 -2.56 -10.10 14.79
CA ALA A 131 -2.55 -9.78 16.23
C ALA A 131 -1.20 -10.06 16.92
N ASP A 132 -0.37 -10.96 16.38
CA ASP A 132 0.93 -11.29 16.96
C ASP A 132 2.04 -10.31 16.52
N ALA A 133 1.75 -9.43 15.54
CA ALA A 133 2.75 -8.54 14.95
C ALA A 133 3.33 -7.53 15.96
N GLU A 134 2.50 -6.97 16.85
CA GLU A 134 2.94 -6.00 17.86
C GLU A 134 3.96 -6.58 18.85
N LYS A 135 3.90 -7.89 19.10
CA LYS A 135 4.79 -8.56 20.05
C LYS A 135 6.11 -9.03 19.43
N LEU A 136 6.13 -9.19 18.10
CA LEU A 136 7.23 -9.86 17.39
C LEU A 136 8.12 -8.90 16.61
N LEU A 137 7.68 -7.66 16.37
CA LEU A 137 8.37 -6.71 15.50
C LEU A 137 9.02 -5.56 16.28
N SER A 138 10.12 -5.03 15.74
CA SER A 138 10.66 -3.75 16.20
C SER A 138 9.67 -2.62 15.87
N PRO A 139 9.78 -1.45 16.52
CA PRO A 139 8.89 -0.30 16.24
C PRO A 139 8.86 0.09 14.75
N GLU A 140 10.00 0.05 14.07
CA GLU A 140 10.13 0.42 12.65
C GLU A 140 9.48 -0.63 11.75
N ALA A 141 9.72 -1.92 12.04
CA ALA A 141 9.12 -3.02 11.31
C ALA A 141 7.59 -3.09 11.53
N LEU A 142 7.13 -2.73 12.74
CA LEU A 142 5.72 -2.62 13.07
C LEU A 142 5.06 -1.46 12.30
N ALA A 143 5.70 -0.30 12.22
CA ALA A 143 5.19 0.83 11.42
C ALA A 143 5.05 0.46 9.94
N MET A 144 6.05 -0.24 9.38
CA MET A 144 5.99 -0.77 8.01
C MET A 144 4.82 -1.77 7.84
N PHE A 145 4.63 -2.67 8.80
CA PHE A 145 3.53 -3.63 8.80
C PHE A 145 2.16 -2.93 8.86
N GLN A 146 1.99 -1.95 9.74
CA GLN A 146 0.76 -1.17 9.89
C GLN A 146 0.39 -0.42 8.62
N LYS A 147 1.38 0.12 7.88
CA LYS A 147 1.14 0.73 6.56
C LYS A 147 0.62 -0.29 5.54
N GLY A 148 1.14 -1.52 5.56
CA GLY A 148 0.63 -2.62 4.74
C GLY A 148 -0.81 -3.01 5.10
N VAL A 149 -1.14 -3.08 6.39
CA VAL A 149 -2.51 -3.33 6.88
C VAL A 149 -3.47 -2.23 6.44
N LEU A 150 -3.08 -0.96 6.60
CA LEU A 150 -3.86 0.20 6.17
C LEU A 150 -4.14 0.15 4.66
N ALA A 151 -3.13 -0.13 3.84
CA ALA A 151 -3.31 -0.24 2.39
C ALA A 151 -4.34 -1.33 2.01
N SER A 152 -4.33 -2.46 2.73
CA SER A 152 -5.31 -3.52 2.50
C SER A 152 -6.72 -3.18 3.01
N GLN A 153 -6.83 -2.45 4.12
CA GLN A 153 -8.10 -1.91 4.61
C GLN A 153 -8.70 -0.90 3.60
N ILE A 154 -7.87 0.02 3.07
CA ILE A 154 -8.28 0.95 2.00
C ILE A 154 -8.80 0.18 0.79
N ARG A 155 -8.04 -0.81 0.29
CA ARG A 155 -8.45 -1.64 -0.84
C ARG A 155 -9.78 -2.35 -0.58
N THR A 156 -9.95 -2.89 0.62
CA THR A 156 -11.17 -3.61 0.99
C THR A 156 -12.36 -2.65 1.15
N SER A 157 -12.13 -1.43 1.63
CA SER A 157 -13.14 -0.37 1.71
C SER A 157 -13.62 0.05 0.31
N ILE A 158 -12.69 0.27 -0.62
CA ILE A 158 -13.02 0.61 -2.02
C ILE A 158 -13.81 -0.53 -2.68
N ALA A 159 -13.39 -1.78 -2.47
CA ALA A 159 -14.12 -2.94 -2.99
C ALA A 159 -15.52 -3.06 -2.34
N ALA A 160 -15.63 -2.82 -1.04
CA ALA A 160 -16.91 -2.85 -0.32
C ALA A 160 -17.89 -1.82 -0.88
N ASP A 161 -17.45 -0.58 -1.12
CA ASP A 161 -18.30 0.47 -1.69
C ASP A 161 -18.73 0.15 -3.13
N LYS A 162 -17.80 -0.35 -3.95
CA LYS A 162 -18.07 -0.72 -5.34
C LYS A 162 -19.05 -1.88 -5.48
N TYR A 163 -18.83 -2.94 -4.72
CA TYR A 163 -19.61 -4.18 -4.84
C TYR A 163 -20.76 -4.26 -3.82
N LYS A 164 -20.99 -3.21 -3.03
CA LYS A 164 -22.00 -3.13 -1.97
C LYS A 164 -21.94 -4.32 -1.00
N THR A 165 -20.71 -4.68 -0.60
CA THR A 165 -20.44 -5.76 0.36
C THR A 165 -19.94 -5.19 1.69
N ALA A 166 -20.09 -5.95 2.77
CA ALA A 166 -19.54 -5.53 4.07
C ALA A 166 -17.99 -5.54 4.03
N PRO A 167 -17.31 -4.51 4.57
CA PRO A 167 -15.86 -4.46 4.61
C PRO A 167 -15.31 -5.58 5.50
N VAL A 168 -14.40 -6.38 4.97
CA VAL A 168 -13.72 -7.44 5.72
C VAL A 168 -12.50 -6.86 6.42
N ASN A 169 -12.44 -6.99 7.76
CA ASN A 169 -11.33 -6.48 8.56
C ASN A 169 -10.14 -7.46 8.55
N GLU A 170 -8.94 -6.96 8.26
CA GLU A 170 -7.66 -7.71 8.28
C GLU A 170 -7.36 -8.40 9.63
N TYR A 171 -7.84 -7.85 10.75
CA TYR A 171 -7.61 -8.43 12.08
C TYR A 171 -8.55 -9.59 12.41
N ARG A 172 -9.62 -9.79 11.63
CA ARG A 172 -10.62 -10.86 11.84
C ARG A 172 -10.46 -12.02 10.85
N ARG A 173 -9.34 -12.08 10.12
CA ARG A 173 -9.09 -13.05 9.06
C ARG A 173 -8.16 -14.19 9.49
#